data_AF-A0A814LX83-F1
#
_entry.id   AF-A0A814LX83-F1
#
_cell.length_a   1.000
_cell.length_b   1.000
_cell.length_c   1.000
_cell.angle_alpha   90.00
_cell.angle_beta   90.00
_cell.angle_gamma   90.00
#
_symmetry.space_group_name_H-M   'P 1'
#
loop_
_entity.id
_entity.type
_entity.pdbx_description
1 polymer ?
#
loop_
_entity_poly.entity_id
_entity_poly.type
_entity_poly.pdbx_seq_one_letter_code
_entity_poly.pdbx_strand_id
1 'polypeptide(L)'
;MCSENEEIGYDDITTLYPFVQKYCNYPIAYPILVTENFDDVRKYFGMIKCKKVLPPRELYFPVLPSRINGKLVFPVCRTCAEVQQSQCNHSIEEKCLEGTWVTLEIQEALRQGYQIVEIYEVWNWEKLGLLFGDYVDMFLKGKQEADGYPDNLKSEVEKQQYIKYYYEREGVLLDAKKIDKNKGLRSVMKMLLNSFWGRFGMNTNKTQYKVISNPLEWFEMVSDDQYTIHNADFSHENYVQVFYSTNVEMHEGSSQTSVVLAAFVTCHARLKLYEE
;
A
#
# COMPACT_ATOMS: atom_id res chain seq x y z
N MET A 1 -3.98 -2.06 -30.23
CA MET A 1 -5.30 -1.67 -30.79
C MET A 1 -6.01 -2.97 -31.08
N CYS A 2 -7.16 -3.23 -30.44
CA CYS A 2 -7.97 -4.38 -30.80
C CYS A 2 -8.37 -4.29 -32.27
N SER A 3 -8.34 -5.42 -32.95
CA SER A 3 -8.93 -5.59 -34.27
C SER A 3 -10.46 -5.57 -34.17
N GLU A 4 -11.16 -5.36 -35.30
CA GLU A 4 -12.62 -5.15 -35.35
C GLU A 4 -13.46 -6.32 -34.79
N ASN A 5 -12.86 -7.49 -34.53
CA ASN A 5 -13.52 -8.69 -33.99
C ASN A 5 -13.02 -9.08 -32.58
N GLU A 6 -12.29 -8.21 -31.88
CA GLU A 6 -11.81 -8.49 -30.53
C GLU A 6 -12.63 -7.72 -29.49
N GLU A 7 -13.19 -8.46 -28.53
CA GLU A 7 -13.84 -7.90 -27.34
C GLU A 7 -12.86 -7.92 -26.16
N ILE A 8 -12.82 -6.84 -25.37
CA ILE A 8 -12.02 -6.73 -24.16
C ILE A 8 -12.96 -6.80 -22.95
N GLY A 9 -12.77 -7.81 -22.10
CA GLY A 9 -13.39 -7.89 -20.78
C GLY A 9 -12.62 -7.07 -19.74
N TYR A 10 -13.33 -6.50 -18.77
CA TYR A 10 -12.74 -5.80 -17.62
C TYR A 10 -13.39 -6.30 -16.33
N ASP A 11 -12.59 -6.92 -15.47
CA ASP A 11 -13.00 -7.37 -14.15
C ASP A 11 -12.45 -6.41 -13.08
N ASP A 12 -13.31 -5.99 -12.15
CA ASP A 12 -12.98 -5.06 -11.05
C ASP A 12 -13.33 -5.68 -9.71
N ILE A 13 -12.32 -5.88 -8.86
CA ILE A 13 -12.56 -6.30 -7.48
C ILE A 13 -13.10 -5.09 -6.71
N THR A 14 -14.43 -5.04 -6.62
CA THR A 14 -15.12 -4.01 -5.85
C THR A 14 -14.62 -4.06 -4.41
N THR A 15 -14.08 -2.94 -3.91
CA THR A 15 -13.60 -2.78 -2.53
C THR A 15 -12.44 -3.69 -2.10
N LEU A 16 -11.47 -3.95 -3.00
CA LEU A 16 -10.27 -4.73 -2.72
C LEU A 16 -9.55 -4.36 -1.40
N TYR A 17 -9.23 -3.08 -1.18
CA TYR A 17 -8.52 -2.65 0.02
C TYR A 17 -9.35 -2.87 1.31
N PRO A 18 -10.62 -2.43 1.38
CA PRO A 18 -11.48 -2.76 2.52
C PRO A 18 -11.62 -4.27 2.78
N PHE A 19 -11.70 -5.08 1.72
CA PHE A 19 -11.78 -6.53 1.85
C PHE A 19 -10.56 -7.10 2.57
N VAL A 20 -9.35 -6.78 2.10
CA VAL A 20 -8.12 -7.30 2.75
C VAL A 20 -7.94 -6.73 4.15
N GLN A 21 -8.34 -5.48 4.38
CA GLN A 21 -8.34 -4.88 5.72
C GLN A 21 -9.22 -5.65 6.71
N LYS A 22 -10.39 -6.09 6.27
CA LYS A 22 -11.34 -6.81 7.12
C LYS A 22 -10.90 -8.25 7.39
N TYR A 23 -10.44 -8.97 6.37
CA TYR A 23 -10.30 -10.43 6.44
C TYR A 23 -8.85 -10.93 6.60
N CYS A 24 -7.84 -10.10 6.35
CA CYS A 24 -6.45 -10.53 6.44
C CYS A 24 -5.82 -10.22 7.79
N ASN A 25 -4.83 -11.03 8.17
CA ASN A 25 -4.05 -10.83 9.39
C ASN A 25 -3.03 -9.70 9.24
N TYR A 26 -2.81 -8.99 10.34
CA TYR A 26 -1.82 -7.93 10.48
C TYR A 26 -0.94 -8.14 11.72
N PRO A 27 0.30 -7.63 11.73
CA PRO A 27 1.15 -7.67 12.92
C PRO A 27 0.62 -6.74 14.02
N ILE A 28 0.54 -7.21 15.26
CA ILE A 28 -0.05 -6.48 16.41
C ILE A 28 0.86 -6.36 17.64
N ALA A 29 2.17 -6.58 17.48
CA ALA A 29 3.17 -6.49 18.56
C ALA A 29 4.50 -5.94 18.03
N TYR A 30 5.56 -6.03 18.82
CA TYR A 30 6.92 -5.80 18.34
C TYR A 30 7.44 -7.03 17.58
N PRO A 31 8.25 -6.85 16.52
CA PRO A 31 8.87 -7.96 15.82
C PRO A 31 10.04 -8.55 16.63
N ILE A 32 10.33 -9.80 16.34
CA ILE A 32 11.60 -10.46 16.64
C ILE A 32 12.52 -10.22 15.44
N LEU A 33 13.68 -9.60 15.70
CA LEU A 33 14.68 -9.35 14.68
C LEU A 33 15.55 -10.60 14.50
N VAL A 34 15.68 -11.07 13.25
CA VAL A 34 16.55 -12.18 12.85
C VAL A 34 17.56 -11.65 11.83
N THR A 35 18.84 -11.74 12.14
CA THR A 35 19.95 -11.26 11.28
C THR A 35 20.88 -12.37 10.84
N GLU A 36 20.75 -13.57 11.39
CA GLU A 36 21.58 -14.73 11.10
C GLU A 36 20.78 -16.02 11.34
N ASN A 37 21.30 -17.15 10.84
CA ASN A 37 20.68 -18.47 11.00
C ASN A 37 19.19 -18.47 10.62
N PHE A 38 18.87 -17.85 9.49
CA PHE A 38 17.50 -17.76 8.98
C PHE A 38 16.87 -19.14 8.85
N ASP A 39 15.67 -19.30 9.41
CA ASP A 39 14.82 -20.46 9.15
C ASP A 39 14.21 -20.32 7.75
N ASP A 40 13.46 -21.33 7.35
CA ASP A 40 12.62 -21.28 6.17
C ASP A 40 11.71 -20.04 6.19
N VAL A 41 11.86 -19.19 5.17
CA VAL A 41 11.11 -17.92 5.03
C VAL A 41 9.59 -18.13 5.04
N ARG A 42 9.13 -19.33 4.69
CA ARG A 42 7.71 -19.73 4.76
C ARG A 42 7.16 -19.78 6.18
N LYS A 43 8.00 -19.81 7.20
CA LYS A 43 7.61 -19.77 8.61
C LYS A 43 7.47 -18.34 9.15
N TYR A 44 8.00 -17.34 8.44
CA TYR A 44 7.97 -15.96 8.90
C TYR A 44 6.71 -15.23 8.48
N PHE A 45 6.16 -14.43 9.38
CA PHE A 45 5.10 -13.46 9.10
C PHE A 45 5.62 -12.06 9.44
N GLY A 46 6.02 -11.29 8.45
CA GLY A 46 6.64 -10.00 8.73
C GLY A 46 7.25 -9.30 7.54
N MET A 47 8.36 -8.60 7.78
CA MET A 47 9.13 -7.90 6.76
C MET A 47 10.45 -8.63 6.55
N ILE A 48 10.92 -8.68 5.31
CA ILE A 48 12.21 -9.30 4.97
C ILE A 48 12.95 -8.39 4.00
N LYS A 49 14.21 -8.13 4.32
CA LYS A 49 15.13 -7.37 3.46
C LYS A 49 16.08 -8.36 2.78
N CYS A 50 15.93 -8.56 1.49
CA CYS A 50 16.83 -9.41 0.71
C CYS A 50 17.79 -8.56 -0.10
N LYS A 51 19.06 -8.99 -0.11
CA LYS A 51 20.09 -8.40 -0.97
C LYS A 51 20.02 -8.93 -2.38
N LYS A 52 19.68 -10.22 -2.53
CA LYS A 52 19.61 -10.89 -3.82
C LYS A 52 18.44 -11.88 -3.84
N VAL A 53 17.45 -11.58 -4.65
CA VAL A 53 16.39 -12.51 -5.04
C VAL A 53 16.44 -12.67 -6.55
N LEU A 54 16.66 -13.89 -7.04
CA LEU A 54 16.72 -14.20 -8.45
C LEU A 54 15.32 -14.58 -8.96
N PRO A 55 14.72 -13.80 -9.87
CA PRO A 55 13.48 -14.20 -10.53
C PRO A 55 13.71 -15.35 -11.52
N PRO A 56 12.69 -16.19 -11.75
CA PRO A 56 12.72 -17.15 -12.85
C PRO A 56 12.76 -16.43 -14.22
N ARG A 57 13.27 -17.11 -15.25
CA ARG A 57 13.46 -16.51 -16.59
C ARG A 57 12.15 -16.20 -17.31
N GLU A 58 11.15 -17.06 -17.17
CA GLU A 58 9.91 -17.01 -17.94
C GLU A 58 8.72 -16.96 -16.97
N LEU A 59 8.44 -15.76 -16.47
CA LEU A 59 7.29 -15.53 -15.61
C LEU A 59 6.40 -14.46 -16.23
N TYR A 60 5.19 -14.86 -16.58
CA TYR A 60 4.23 -14.00 -17.26
C TYR A 60 3.72 -12.87 -16.36
N PHE A 61 3.46 -13.18 -15.09
CA PHE A 61 3.08 -12.21 -14.05
C PHE A 61 4.14 -12.18 -12.95
N PRO A 62 5.06 -11.20 -12.94
CA PRO A 62 6.08 -11.13 -11.90
C PRO A 62 5.48 -10.71 -10.55
N VAL A 63 5.95 -11.33 -9.46
CA VAL A 63 5.35 -11.21 -8.12
C VAL A 63 5.90 -10.00 -7.36
N LEU A 64 7.23 -9.85 -7.36
CA LEU A 64 7.89 -8.91 -6.45
C LEU A 64 7.89 -7.48 -7.00
N PRO A 65 7.25 -6.51 -6.31
CA PRO A 65 7.31 -5.11 -6.69
C PRO A 65 8.70 -4.54 -6.42
N SER A 66 9.17 -3.63 -7.29
CA SER A 66 10.40 -2.87 -7.12
C SER A 66 10.16 -1.42 -7.53
N ARG A 67 10.74 -0.47 -6.79
CA ARG A 67 10.69 0.94 -7.16
C ARG A 67 11.92 1.29 -7.99
N ILE A 68 11.74 1.39 -9.30
CA ILE A 68 12.81 1.66 -10.26
C ILE A 68 12.46 2.92 -11.05
N ASN A 69 13.40 3.85 -11.19
CA ASN A 69 13.21 5.12 -11.92
C ASN A 69 11.94 5.89 -11.47
N GLY A 70 11.67 5.89 -10.16
CA GLY A 70 10.52 6.57 -9.56
C GLY A 70 9.18 5.88 -9.74
N LYS A 71 9.11 4.74 -10.46
CA LYS A 71 7.88 3.98 -10.72
C LYS A 71 7.88 2.65 -9.99
N LEU A 72 6.69 2.18 -9.63
CA LEU A 72 6.48 0.82 -9.17
C LEU A 72 6.42 -0.11 -10.40
N VAL A 73 7.33 -1.08 -10.47
CA VAL A 73 7.40 -2.07 -11.54
C VAL A 73 7.56 -3.46 -10.94
N PHE A 74 7.25 -4.49 -11.71
CA PHE A 74 7.38 -5.90 -11.29
C PHE A 74 8.39 -6.58 -12.24
N PRO A 75 9.70 -6.45 -11.99
CA PRO A 75 10.71 -6.89 -12.94
C PRO A 75 11.10 -8.36 -12.70
N VAL A 76 11.43 -9.07 -13.79
CA VAL A 76 12.17 -10.36 -13.75
C VAL A 76 13.68 -10.17 -13.90
N CYS A 77 14.12 -8.94 -14.17
CA CYS A 77 15.53 -8.54 -14.21
C CYS A 77 15.62 -7.07 -13.80
N ARG A 78 16.34 -6.79 -12.71
CA ARG A 78 16.55 -5.43 -12.22
C ARG A 78 17.14 -4.52 -13.30
N THR A 79 18.26 -4.92 -13.91
CA THR A 79 18.95 -4.08 -14.91
C THR A 79 18.08 -3.81 -16.13
N CYS A 80 17.34 -4.80 -16.66
CA CYS A 80 16.42 -4.56 -17.78
C CYS A 80 15.36 -3.49 -17.45
N ALA A 81 14.84 -3.48 -16.22
CA ALA A 81 13.86 -2.49 -15.81
C ALA A 81 14.47 -1.09 -15.59
N GLU A 82 15.75 -1.02 -15.21
CA GLU A 82 16.50 0.23 -15.08
C GLU A 82 16.81 0.86 -16.44
N VAL A 83 17.31 0.07 -17.40
CA VAL A 83 17.75 0.56 -18.72
C VAL A 83 16.71 0.41 -19.84
N GLN A 84 15.54 -0.15 -19.55
CA GLN A 84 14.43 -0.39 -20.49
C GLN A 84 14.82 -1.23 -21.73
N GLN A 85 15.58 -2.30 -21.50
CA GLN A 85 16.06 -3.19 -22.56
C GLN A 85 15.04 -4.29 -22.91
N SER A 86 14.85 -4.56 -24.21
CA SER A 86 13.88 -5.55 -24.72
C SER A 86 14.36 -7.00 -24.66
N GLN A 87 15.65 -7.27 -24.91
CA GLN A 87 16.21 -8.62 -24.89
C GLN A 87 17.26 -8.75 -23.78
N CYS A 88 17.01 -9.61 -22.80
CA CYS A 88 17.85 -9.73 -21.60
C CYS A 88 19.01 -10.71 -21.79
N ASN A 89 20.25 -10.20 -21.70
CA ASN A 89 21.49 -11.00 -21.70
C ASN A 89 22.29 -10.88 -20.40
N HIS A 90 21.67 -10.32 -19.35
CA HIS A 90 22.33 -10.03 -18.08
C HIS A 90 22.70 -11.29 -17.28
N SER A 91 23.76 -11.17 -16.48
CA SER A 91 24.20 -12.16 -15.49
C SER A 91 23.16 -12.37 -14.38
N ILE A 92 23.37 -13.39 -13.55
CA ILE A 92 22.50 -13.66 -12.38
C ILE A 92 22.53 -12.47 -11.43
N GLU A 93 23.72 -11.94 -11.14
CA GLU A 93 23.93 -10.79 -10.26
C GLU A 93 23.21 -9.54 -10.73
N GLU A 94 23.22 -9.26 -12.03
CA GLU A 94 22.51 -8.12 -12.62
C GLU A 94 20.98 -8.31 -12.64
N LYS A 95 20.52 -9.56 -12.72
CA LYS A 95 19.09 -9.90 -12.69
C LYS A 95 18.49 -9.78 -11.29
N CYS A 96 19.25 -10.15 -10.27
CA CYS A 96 18.79 -10.20 -8.89
C CYS A 96 18.14 -8.89 -8.45
N LEU A 97 17.00 -9.02 -7.78
CA LEU A 97 16.30 -7.93 -7.12
C LEU A 97 16.87 -7.74 -5.72
N GLU A 98 16.97 -6.49 -5.31
CA GLU A 98 17.31 -6.07 -3.95
C GLU A 98 16.16 -5.22 -3.42
N GLY A 99 15.75 -5.47 -2.18
CA GLY A 99 14.62 -4.75 -1.61
C GLY A 99 14.11 -5.30 -0.29
N THR A 100 13.05 -4.67 0.20
CA THR A 100 12.32 -5.07 1.40
C THR A 100 10.88 -5.37 1.02
N TRP A 101 10.39 -6.55 1.39
CA TRP A 101 9.04 -7.01 1.09
C TRP A 101 8.35 -7.54 2.34
N VAL A 102 7.02 -7.67 2.26
CA VAL A 102 6.27 -8.49 3.21
C VAL A 102 6.59 -9.95 2.91
N THR A 103 6.80 -10.77 3.95
CA THR A 103 7.21 -12.17 3.78
C THR A 103 6.21 -12.98 2.94
N LEU A 104 4.92 -12.63 2.96
CA LEU A 104 3.88 -13.26 2.14
C LEU A 104 4.14 -13.11 0.63
N GLU A 105 4.64 -11.95 0.17
CA GLU A 105 5.01 -11.77 -1.24
C GLU A 105 6.23 -12.61 -1.60
N ILE A 106 7.17 -12.76 -0.67
CA ILE A 106 8.34 -13.63 -0.87
C ILE A 106 7.93 -15.10 -0.89
N GLN A 107 6.99 -15.51 -0.05
CA GLN A 107 6.44 -16.87 -0.06
C GLN A 107 5.77 -17.18 -1.40
N GLU A 108 4.97 -16.25 -1.92
CA GLU A 108 4.37 -16.38 -3.23
C GLU A 108 5.44 -16.39 -4.34
N ALA A 109 6.45 -15.51 -4.26
CA ALA A 109 7.57 -15.50 -5.21
C ALA A 109 8.32 -16.84 -5.21
N LEU A 110 8.61 -17.42 -4.05
CA LEU A 110 9.21 -18.76 -3.95
C LEU A 110 8.33 -19.82 -4.62
N ARG A 111 7.00 -19.74 -4.48
CA ARG A 111 6.05 -20.63 -5.16
C ARG A 111 6.11 -20.49 -6.69
N GLN A 112 6.33 -19.28 -7.18
CA GLN A 112 6.53 -18.98 -8.60
C GLN A 112 7.95 -19.27 -9.12
N GLY A 113 8.83 -19.83 -8.30
CA GLY A 113 10.17 -20.25 -8.71
C GLY A 113 11.26 -19.20 -8.55
N TYR A 114 11.02 -18.12 -7.81
CA TYR A 114 12.08 -17.22 -7.39
C TYR A 114 13.04 -17.96 -6.43
N GLN A 115 14.31 -17.53 -6.42
CA GLN A 115 15.32 -18.07 -5.53
C GLN A 115 15.88 -16.95 -4.66
N ILE A 116 15.79 -17.10 -3.34
CA ILE A 116 16.47 -16.18 -2.42
C ILE A 116 17.93 -16.60 -2.35
N VAL A 117 18.83 -15.70 -2.75
CA VAL A 117 20.28 -15.94 -2.76
C VAL A 117 20.92 -15.39 -1.50
N GLU A 118 20.48 -14.21 -1.03
CA GLU A 118 21.08 -13.54 0.12
C GLU A 118 20.06 -12.65 0.85
N ILE A 119 19.95 -12.83 2.18
CA ILE A 119 19.05 -12.09 3.08
C ILE A 119 19.92 -11.19 3.99
N TYR A 120 19.50 -9.94 4.18
CA TYR A 120 20.10 -9.05 5.18
C TYR A 120 19.51 -9.28 6.57
N GLU A 121 18.18 -9.24 6.67
CA GLU A 121 17.46 -9.35 7.94
C GLU A 121 15.98 -9.72 7.71
N VAL A 122 15.36 -10.29 8.75
CA VAL A 122 13.91 -10.54 8.83
C VAL A 122 13.39 -9.94 10.12
N TRP A 123 12.28 -9.22 10.03
CA TRP A 123 11.49 -8.78 11.18
C TRP A 123 10.26 -9.67 11.24
N ASN A 124 10.20 -10.59 12.20
CA ASN A 124 9.14 -11.58 12.31
C ASN A 124 8.16 -11.24 13.43
N TRP A 125 6.85 -11.34 13.17
CA TRP A 125 5.81 -11.17 14.17
C TRP A 125 5.14 -12.50 14.48
N GLU A 126 5.13 -12.88 15.75
CA GLU A 126 4.39 -14.07 16.21
C GLU A 126 2.93 -13.73 16.54
N LYS A 127 2.68 -12.50 17.00
CA LYS A 127 1.35 -12.05 17.37
C LYS A 127 0.67 -11.30 16.23
N LEU A 128 -0.38 -11.91 15.71
CA LEU A 128 -1.18 -11.41 14.59
C LEU A 128 -2.62 -11.10 15.02
N GLY A 129 -3.33 -10.29 14.25
CA GLY A 129 -4.75 -10.07 14.48
C GLY A 129 -5.46 -9.38 13.32
N LEU A 130 -6.79 -9.42 13.39
CA LEU A 130 -7.69 -8.64 12.53
C LEU A 130 -7.87 -7.25 13.16
N LEU A 131 -7.39 -6.22 12.48
CA LEU A 131 -7.34 -4.87 13.05
C LEU A 131 -8.49 -3.97 12.60
N PHE A 132 -9.01 -4.18 11.39
CA PHE A 132 -9.83 -3.18 10.72
C PHE A 132 -11.29 -3.61 10.50
N GLY A 133 -11.70 -4.78 10.99
CA GLY A 133 -13.04 -5.34 10.78
C GLY A 133 -14.15 -4.36 11.17
N ASP A 134 -14.16 -3.90 12.42
CA ASP A 134 -15.19 -2.98 12.93
C ASP A 134 -15.21 -1.65 12.16
N TYR A 135 -14.03 -1.13 11.77
CA TYR A 135 -13.91 0.08 10.97
C TYR A 135 -14.55 -0.11 9.59
N VAL A 136 -14.17 -1.19 8.90
CA VAL A 136 -14.70 -1.54 7.58
C VAL A 136 -16.22 -1.73 7.67
N ASP A 137 -16.71 -2.46 8.66
CA ASP A 137 -18.13 -2.74 8.85
C ASP A 137 -18.95 -1.47 9.07
N MET A 138 -18.44 -0.54 9.90
CA MET A 138 -19.10 0.73 10.15
C MET A 138 -19.28 1.55 8.87
N PHE A 139 -18.24 1.70 8.06
CA PHE A 139 -18.30 2.52 6.84
C PHE A 139 -18.96 1.79 5.67
N LEU A 140 -18.84 0.46 5.62
CA LEU A 140 -19.56 -0.36 4.64
C LEU A 140 -21.07 -0.30 4.90
N LYS A 141 -21.49 -0.42 6.17
CA LYS A 141 -22.88 -0.20 6.60
C LYS A 141 -23.38 1.17 6.18
N GLY A 142 -22.68 2.24 6.58
CA GLY A 142 -23.11 3.61 6.28
C GLY A 142 -23.17 3.89 4.77
N LYS A 143 -22.23 3.34 3.99
CA LYS A 143 -22.25 3.42 2.53
C LYS A 143 -23.49 2.73 1.96
N GLN A 144 -23.77 1.50 2.40
CA GLN A 144 -24.87 0.71 1.88
C GLN A 144 -26.24 1.28 2.26
N GLU A 145 -26.38 1.79 3.49
CA GLU A 145 -27.60 2.48 3.93
C GLU A 145 -27.86 3.74 3.09
N ALA A 146 -26.82 4.52 2.81
CA ALA A 146 -26.91 5.73 2.00
C ALA A 146 -27.12 5.46 0.49
N ASP A 147 -26.85 4.24 0.01
CA ASP A 147 -27.18 3.81 -1.35
C ASP A 147 -28.69 3.62 -1.54
N GLY A 148 -29.43 3.42 -0.44
CA GLY A 148 -30.85 3.10 -0.46
C GLY A 148 -31.13 1.67 -0.94
N TYR A 149 -32.41 1.33 -0.99
CA TYR A 149 -32.84 0.06 -1.58
C TYR A 149 -32.69 0.08 -3.11
N PRO A 150 -32.36 -1.06 -3.73
CA PRO A 150 -32.51 -1.25 -5.18
C PRO A 150 -33.90 -0.83 -5.70
N ASP A 151 -33.94 -0.17 -6.87
CA ASP A 151 -35.17 0.42 -7.44
C ASP A 151 -36.27 -0.62 -7.76
N ASN A 152 -35.90 -1.90 -7.87
CA ASN A 152 -36.80 -3.01 -8.13
C ASN A 152 -37.51 -3.55 -6.87
N LEU A 153 -37.07 -3.20 -5.66
CA LEU A 153 -37.69 -3.68 -4.41
C LEU A 153 -38.82 -2.73 -3.99
N LYS A 154 -40.06 -3.25 -3.95
CA LYS A 154 -41.26 -2.44 -3.66
C LYS A 154 -41.96 -2.87 -2.38
N SER A 155 -41.89 -4.15 -2.02
CA SER A 155 -42.57 -4.69 -0.85
C SER A 155 -41.68 -4.69 0.40
N GLU A 156 -42.29 -4.67 1.58
CA GLU A 156 -41.56 -4.76 2.86
C GLU A 156 -40.88 -6.12 3.05
N VAL A 157 -41.44 -7.21 2.49
CA VAL A 157 -40.83 -8.54 2.53
C VAL A 157 -39.51 -8.56 1.74
N GLU A 158 -39.51 -7.98 0.54
CA GLU A 158 -38.31 -7.85 -0.29
C GLU A 158 -37.21 -7.01 0.39
N LYS A 159 -37.59 -5.91 1.05
CA LYS A 159 -36.63 -5.09 1.81
C LYS A 159 -36.01 -5.85 2.98
N GLN A 160 -36.80 -6.63 3.72
CA GLN A 160 -36.28 -7.48 4.80
C GLN A 160 -35.37 -8.59 4.27
N GLN A 161 -35.72 -9.21 3.14
CA GLN A 161 -34.86 -10.19 2.47
C GLN A 161 -33.55 -9.58 2.02
N TYR A 162 -33.57 -8.35 1.51
CA TYR A 162 -32.35 -7.61 1.13
C TYR A 162 -31.41 -7.39 2.33
N ILE A 163 -31.94 -6.95 3.48
CA ILE A 163 -31.13 -6.75 4.70
C ILE A 163 -30.54 -8.08 5.17
N LYS A 164 -31.34 -9.15 5.17
CA LYS A 164 -30.88 -10.49 5.55
C LYS A 164 -29.78 -10.99 4.61
N TYR A 165 -29.98 -10.86 3.30
CA TYR A 165 -28.99 -11.23 2.29
C TYR A 165 -27.67 -10.47 2.48
N TYR A 166 -27.74 -9.16 2.74
CA TYR A 166 -26.54 -8.35 2.97
C TYR A 166 -25.79 -8.80 4.23
N TYR A 167 -26.51 -9.11 5.31
CA TYR A 167 -25.91 -9.66 6.51
C TYR A 167 -25.27 -11.03 6.29
N GLU A 168 -25.93 -11.94 5.55
CA GLU A 168 -25.39 -13.27 5.25
C GLU A 168 -24.12 -13.21 4.38
N ARG A 169 -24.05 -12.24 3.46
CA ARG A 169 -22.91 -12.07 2.54
C ARG A 169 -21.75 -11.29 3.14
N GLU A 170 -22.05 -10.16 3.79
CA GLU A 170 -21.04 -9.21 4.25
C GLU A 170 -20.82 -9.26 5.77
N GLY A 171 -21.68 -9.93 6.53
CA GLY A 171 -21.65 -9.92 8.00
C GLY A 171 -22.13 -8.60 8.62
N VAL A 172 -22.64 -7.67 7.81
CA VAL A 172 -23.01 -6.31 8.23
C VAL A 172 -24.53 -6.17 8.32
N LEU A 173 -25.03 -5.86 9.51
CA LEU A 173 -26.46 -5.67 9.73
C LEU A 173 -26.87 -4.22 9.45
N LEU A 174 -27.66 -4.01 8.39
CA LEU A 174 -28.21 -2.70 8.02
C LEU A 174 -29.40 -2.30 8.92
N ASP A 175 -29.53 -1.00 9.19
CA ASP A 175 -30.69 -0.42 9.88
C ASP A 175 -31.73 0.04 8.85
N ALA A 176 -32.85 -0.69 8.76
CA ALA A 176 -33.93 -0.42 7.82
C ALA A 176 -34.44 1.03 7.84
N LYS A 177 -34.34 1.72 8.98
CA LYS A 177 -34.80 3.12 9.14
C LYS A 177 -33.81 4.14 8.57
N LYS A 178 -32.55 3.74 8.36
CA LYS A 178 -31.48 4.58 7.82
C LYS A 178 -31.21 4.33 6.34
N ILE A 179 -31.81 3.29 5.76
CA ILE A 179 -31.70 3.00 4.34
C ILE A 179 -32.52 4.03 3.56
N ASP A 180 -31.82 5.02 3.00
CA ASP A 180 -32.39 6.05 2.15
C ASP A 180 -31.32 6.60 1.19
N LYS A 181 -31.74 6.96 -0.02
CA LYS A 181 -30.83 7.42 -1.08
C LYS A 181 -30.23 8.77 -0.70
N ASN A 182 -28.97 8.78 -0.27
CA ASN A 182 -28.22 9.97 0.08
C ASN A 182 -26.82 9.96 -0.57
N LYS A 183 -26.72 10.58 -1.76
CA LYS A 183 -25.47 10.63 -2.55
C LYS A 183 -24.31 11.28 -1.79
N GLY A 184 -24.57 12.32 -1.00
CA GLY A 184 -23.55 13.03 -0.24
C GLY A 184 -22.96 12.17 0.88
N LEU A 185 -23.84 11.59 1.70
CA LEU A 185 -23.43 10.68 2.78
C LEU A 185 -22.70 9.46 2.23
N ARG A 186 -23.22 8.86 1.16
CA ARG A 186 -22.58 7.73 0.48
C ARG A 186 -21.16 8.06 0.04
N SER A 187 -20.95 9.25 -0.54
CA SER A 187 -19.62 9.70 -0.96
C SER A 187 -18.65 9.80 0.22
N VAL A 188 -19.09 10.39 1.34
CA VAL A 188 -18.29 10.49 2.57
C VAL A 188 -17.95 9.10 3.13
N MET A 189 -18.93 8.21 3.21
CA MET A 189 -18.74 6.84 3.73
C MET A 189 -17.76 6.06 2.84
N LYS A 190 -17.90 6.13 1.52
CA LYS A 190 -16.96 5.52 0.57
C LYS A 190 -15.55 6.10 0.70
N MET A 191 -15.43 7.41 0.88
CA MET A 191 -14.13 8.07 1.05
C MET A 191 -13.43 7.60 2.33
N LEU A 192 -14.14 7.52 3.45
CA LEU A 192 -13.60 7.05 4.72
C LEU A 192 -13.18 5.57 4.64
N LEU A 193 -14.05 4.74 4.05
CA LEU A 193 -13.76 3.32 3.79
C LEU A 193 -12.45 3.12 3.02
N ASN A 194 -12.19 3.92 1.99
CA ASN A 194 -11.02 3.76 1.12
C ASN A 194 -9.75 4.46 1.63
N SER A 195 -9.88 5.57 2.36
CA SER A 195 -8.74 6.44 2.70
C SER A 195 -7.96 6.00 3.93
N PHE A 196 -8.52 5.09 4.74
CA PHE A 196 -7.98 4.76 6.05
C PHE A 196 -6.55 4.22 6.00
N TRP A 197 -6.30 3.21 5.16
CA TRP A 197 -4.98 2.59 5.10
C TRP A 197 -3.89 3.53 4.56
N GLY A 198 -4.27 4.46 3.68
CA GLY A 198 -3.34 5.44 3.12
C GLY A 198 -2.73 6.35 4.17
N ARG A 199 -3.41 6.55 5.31
CA ARG A 199 -2.86 7.28 6.46
C ARG A 199 -1.64 6.60 7.04
N PHE A 200 -1.61 5.26 7.10
CA PHE A 200 -0.47 4.53 7.66
C PHE A 200 0.80 4.65 6.83
N GLY A 201 0.68 4.80 5.50
CA GLY A 201 1.80 4.98 4.58
C GLY A 201 2.12 6.44 4.23
N MET A 202 1.55 7.40 4.96
CA MET A 202 1.73 8.82 4.67
C MET A 202 3.17 9.26 4.95
N ASN A 203 3.81 9.94 4.00
CA ASN A 203 5.08 10.62 4.27
C ASN A 203 4.84 11.77 5.26
N THR A 204 5.47 11.67 6.44
CA THR A 204 5.39 12.68 7.50
C THR A 204 6.44 13.77 7.35
N ASN A 205 7.53 13.50 6.62
CA ASN A 205 8.58 14.46 6.30
C ASN A 205 8.30 15.10 4.94
N LYS A 206 7.23 15.91 4.88
CA LYS A 206 6.85 16.61 3.64
C LYS A 206 7.72 17.85 3.46
N THR A 207 8.01 18.19 2.21
CA THR A 207 8.57 19.50 1.89
C THR A 207 7.59 20.58 2.37
N GLN A 208 8.09 21.46 3.22
CA GLN A 208 7.43 22.66 3.69
C GLN A 208 8.08 23.87 3.02
N TYR A 209 7.46 25.03 3.18
CA TYR A 209 8.09 26.28 2.78
C TYR A 209 8.11 27.29 3.92
N LYS A 210 9.11 28.16 3.90
CA LYS A 210 9.26 29.29 4.81
C LYS A 210 9.65 30.52 4.00
N VAL A 211 9.09 31.66 4.36
CA VAL A 211 9.46 32.95 3.80
C VAL A 211 10.42 33.62 4.77
N ILE A 212 11.60 33.99 4.30
CA ILE A 212 12.67 34.56 5.13
C ILE A 212 13.02 35.94 4.57
N SER A 213 12.82 36.97 5.38
CA SER A 213 13.22 38.35 5.05
C SER A 213 14.54 38.76 5.69
N ASN A 214 15.00 38.03 6.72
CA ASN A 214 16.25 38.33 7.42
C ASN A 214 17.38 37.45 6.88
N PRO A 215 18.46 38.02 6.32
CA PRO A 215 19.62 37.24 5.86
C PRO A 215 20.24 36.35 6.93
N LEU A 216 20.22 36.76 8.20
CA LEU A 216 20.79 35.94 9.28
C LEU A 216 20.03 34.62 9.46
N GLU A 217 18.70 34.68 9.43
CA GLU A 217 17.83 33.50 9.53
C GLU A 217 18.04 32.55 8.34
N TRP A 218 18.34 33.08 7.15
CA TRP A 218 18.73 32.27 5.99
C TRP A 218 20.04 31.53 6.25
N PHE A 219 21.09 32.23 6.70
CA PHE A 219 22.39 31.60 6.98
C PHE A 219 22.31 30.58 8.12
N GLU A 220 21.55 30.87 9.17
CA GLU A 220 21.28 29.93 10.26
C GLU A 220 20.61 28.65 9.72
N MET A 221 19.55 28.80 8.92
CA MET A 221 18.81 27.67 8.38
C MET A 221 19.63 26.80 7.40
N VAL A 222 20.48 27.41 6.58
CA VAL A 222 21.35 26.67 5.63
C VAL A 222 22.51 25.98 6.34
N SER A 223 22.94 26.50 7.48
CA SER A 223 24.04 25.93 8.27
C SER A 223 23.56 24.91 9.30
N ASP A 224 22.26 24.75 9.47
CA ASP A 224 21.66 23.81 10.42
C ASP A 224 21.37 22.47 9.74
N ASP A 225 22.13 21.44 10.15
CA ASP A 225 22.03 20.06 9.66
C ASP A 225 20.65 19.42 9.93
N GLN A 226 19.80 20.04 10.76
CA GLN A 226 18.41 19.63 10.94
C GLN A 226 17.58 19.76 9.66
N TYR A 227 17.95 20.67 8.74
CA TYR A 227 17.16 20.94 7.55
C TYR A 227 17.83 20.41 6.29
N THR A 228 17.03 19.85 5.40
CA THR A 228 17.41 19.60 4.01
C THR A 228 16.75 20.64 3.14
N ILE A 229 17.54 21.51 2.53
CA ILE A 229 17.06 22.54 1.61
C ILE A 229 16.89 21.92 0.21
N HIS A 230 15.67 21.97 -0.31
CA HIS A 230 15.35 21.45 -1.65
C HIS A 230 15.40 22.52 -2.73
N ASN A 231 14.96 23.72 -2.38
CA ASN A 231 14.93 24.87 -3.29
C ASN A 231 14.89 26.17 -2.49
N ALA A 232 15.40 27.26 -3.06
CA ALA A 232 15.26 28.61 -2.54
C ALA A 232 14.98 29.57 -3.70
N ASP A 233 13.84 30.24 -3.66
CA ASP A 233 13.42 31.21 -4.66
C ASP A 233 13.74 32.64 -4.20
N PHE A 234 14.66 33.28 -4.93
CA PHE A 234 15.13 34.64 -4.71
C PHE A 234 14.50 35.64 -5.70
N SER A 235 13.41 35.28 -6.38
CA SER A 235 12.73 36.15 -7.35
C SER A 235 12.15 37.43 -6.73
N HIS A 236 12.00 37.47 -5.40
CA HIS A 236 11.52 38.64 -4.67
C HIS A 236 12.67 39.44 -4.02
N GLU A 237 12.55 40.78 -4.05
CA GLU A 237 13.61 41.68 -3.57
C GLU A 237 13.78 41.70 -2.05
N ASN A 238 12.71 41.40 -1.30
CA ASN A 238 12.65 41.60 0.16
C ASN A 238 12.58 40.30 0.98
N TYR A 239 12.49 39.16 0.31
CA TYR A 239 12.46 37.86 0.98
C TYR A 239 12.86 36.74 0.04
N VAL A 240 13.32 35.63 0.63
CA VAL A 240 13.52 34.36 -0.05
C VAL A 240 12.44 33.38 0.39
N GLN A 241 11.86 32.65 -0.57
CA GLN A 241 10.98 31.52 -0.27
C GLN A 241 11.81 30.23 -0.31
N VAL A 242 11.99 29.61 0.85
CA VAL A 242 12.81 28.41 1.02
C VAL A 242 11.90 27.20 1.15
N PHE A 243 12.15 26.18 0.33
CA PHE A 243 11.50 24.88 0.39
C PHE A 243 12.44 23.89 1.05
N TYR A 244 11.99 23.27 2.13
CA TYR A 244 12.84 22.46 2.98
C TYR A 244 12.07 21.29 3.60
N SER A 245 12.80 20.32 4.13
CA SER A 245 12.26 19.25 4.99
C SER A 245 13.19 19.04 6.18
N THR A 246 12.77 18.26 7.17
CA THR A 246 13.70 17.79 8.20
C THR A 246 14.69 16.82 7.55
N ASN A 247 15.93 16.81 8.03
CA ASN A 247 16.92 15.80 7.65
C ASN A 247 16.39 14.42 7.99
N VAL A 248 16.49 13.47 7.06
CA VAL A 248 15.93 12.12 7.19
C VAL A 248 16.50 11.38 8.41
N GLU A 249 17.77 11.61 8.75
CA GLU A 249 18.41 10.98 9.91
C GLU A 249 17.89 11.52 11.25
N MET A 250 17.35 12.75 11.24
CA MET A 250 16.82 13.42 12.42
C MET A 250 15.29 13.45 12.46
N HIS A 251 14.63 12.96 11.40
CA HIS A 251 13.18 13.00 11.28
C HIS A 251 12.54 11.90 12.12
N GLU A 252 11.80 12.30 13.17
CA GLU A 252 10.96 11.37 13.92
C GLU A 252 9.62 11.13 13.20
N GLY A 253 9.30 9.87 12.94
CA GLY A 253 8.02 9.47 12.36
C GLY A 253 6.83 9.83 13.25
N SER A 254 5.62 9.86 12.67
CA SER A 254 4.40 10.09 13.46
C SER A 254 3.91 8.80 14.10
N SER A 255 3.51 8.85 15.37
CA SER A 255 2.80 7.77 16.07
C SER A 255 1.47 7.38 15.42
N GLN A 256 0.95 8.19 14.50
CA GLN A 256 -0.28 7.92 13.73
C GLN A 256 -0.02 7.15 12.41
N THR A 257 1.23 6.79 12.12
CA THR A 257 1.63 6.11 10.88
C THR A 257 2.24 4.75 11.18
N SER A 258 2.20 3.85 10.21
CA SER A 258 2.85 2.54 10.29
C SER A 258 3.14 2.00 8.90
N VAL A 259 4.39 2.14 8.47
CA VAL A 259 4.85 1.65 7.16
C VAL A 259 4.64 0.14 7.06
N VAL A 260 4.77 -0.59 8.17
CA VAL A 260 4.52 -2.05 8.22
C VAL A 260 3.06 -2.34 7.89
N LEU A 261 2.09 -1.71 8.58
CA LEU A 261 0.67 -1.95 8.29
C LEU A 261 0.31 -1.56 6.85
N ALA A 262 0.83 -0.43 6.35
CA ALA A 262 0.64 -0.04 4.97
C ALA A 262 1.21 -1.07 3.98
N ALA A 263 2.41 -1.59 4.25
CA ALA A 263 3.02 -2.64 3.43
C ALA A 263 2.15 -3.90 3.40
N PHE A 264 1.67 -4.36 4.55
CA PHE A 264 0.76 -5.51 4.65
C PHE A 264 -0.56 -5.31 3.90
N VAL A 265 -1.21 -4.14 4.02
CA VAL A 265 -2.45 -3.85 3.27
C VAL A 265 -2.21 -3.97 1.76
N THR A 266 -1.13 -3.36 1.26
CA THR A 266 -0.83 -3.40 -0.18
C THR A 266 -0.35 -4.77 -0.65
N CYS A 267 0.38 -5.52 0.19
CA CYS A 267 0.77 -6.91 -0.05
C CYS A 267 -0.47 -7.79 -0.21
N HIS A 268 -1.37 -7.80 0.77
CA HIS A 268 -2.60 -8.60 0.70
C HIS A 268 -3.43 -8.24 -0.53
N ALA A 269 -3.56 -6.95 -0.87
CA ALA A 269 -4.27 -6.51 -2.06
C ALA A 269 -3.61 -7.04 -3.36
N ARG A 270 -2.28 -6.97 -3.46
CA ARG A 270 -1.55 -7.49 -4.63
C ARG A 270 -1.65 -9.00 -4.76
N LEU A 271 -1.49 -9.74 -3.66
CA LEU A 271 -1.64 -11.19 -3.66
C LEU A 271 -3.06 -11.60 -4.02
N LYS A 272 -4.07 -10.88 -3.50
CA LYS A 272 -5.47 -11.15 -3.87
C LYS A 272 -5.73 -10.90 -5.36
N LEU A 273 -5.12 -9.87 -5.95
CA LEU A 273 -5.19 -9.64 -7.40
C LEU A 273 -4.40 -10.68 -8.20
N TYR A 274 -3.34 -11.25 -7.64
CA TYR A 274 -2.51 -12.25 -8.30
C TYR A 274 -3.17 -13.63 -8.34
N GLU A 275 -4.11 -13.90 -7.43
CA GLU A 275 -4.87 -15.15 -7.36
C GLU A 275 -6.04 -15.22 -8.34
N GLU A 276 -6.56 -14.07 -8.79
CA GLU A 276 -7.68 -13.97 -9.74
C GLU A 276 -7.19 -14.06 -11.19
#